data_AF-A0A0P1NVY0-F1
#
_entry.id   AF-A0A0P1NVY0-F1
#
_cell.length_a   1.000
_cell.length_b   1.000
_cell.length_c   1.000
_cell.angle_alpha   90.00
_cell.angle_beta   90.00
_cell.angle_gamma   90.00
#
_symmetry.space_group_name_H-M   'P 1'
#
loop_
_entity.id
_entity.type
_entity.pdbx_description
1 polymer ?
#
loop_
_entity_poly.entity_id
_entity_poly.type
_entity_poly.pdbx_seq_one_letter_code
_entity_poly.pdbx_strand_id
1 'polypeptide(L)'
;EHFWTIVLPRMKKVLFYDESGISKEKDVKEKYNEKTAGGFFKYYELEQYEDTLRKTKYKDSYLFENPNEDPYNQYIFLKDPKMLEALEINYKNNKVKVNLSKLYQNIDIPETLSNLLGKWIKKITADYVEFEDGERIDIKNLDCKLIKPLIWWCRKK
;
A
#
# COMPACT_ATOMS: atom_id res chain seq x y z
N GLU A 1 11.05 -15.02 7.19
CA GLU A 1 12.50 -14.90 6.89
C GLU A 1 12.89 -15.26 5.45
N HIS A 2 12.38 -16.37 4.89
CA HIS A 2 12.77 -16.85 3.56
C HIS A 2 12.66 -15.82 2.42
N PHE A 3 11.66 -14.93 2.46
CA PHE A 3 11.52 -13.86 1.46
C PHE A 3 12.74 -12.93 1.44
N TRP A 4 13.14 -12.41 2.60
CA TRP A 4 14.22 -11.43 2.73
C TRP A 4 15.61 -12.02 2.48
N THR A 5 15.82 -13.27 2.88
CA THR A 5 17.13 -13.92 2.82
C THR A 5 17.38 -14.67 1.51
N ILE A 6 16.33 -15.17 0.84
CA ILE A 6 16.46 -16.02 -0.35
C ILE A 6 15.78 -15.40 -1.56
N VAL A 7 14.48 -15.09 -1.48
CA VAL A 7 13.68 -14.68 -2.65
C VAL A 7 14.14 -13.30 -3.16
N LEU A 8 14.17 -12.30 -2.29
CA LEU A 8 14.52 -10.93 -2.67
C LEU A 8 15.97 -10.81 -3.21
N PRO A 9 17.00 -11.42 -2.58
CA PRO A 9 18.35 -11.43 -3.15
C PRO A 9 18.42 -12.12 -4.51
N ARG A 10 17.67 -13.20 -4.73
CA ARG A 10 17.58 -13.87 -6.04
C ARG A 10 16.95 -12.98 -7.10
N MET A 11 15.85 -12.29 -6.78
CA MET A 11 15.24 -11.35 -7.73
C MET A 11 16.19 -10.19 -8.08
N LYS A 12 16.94 -9.67 -7.10
CA LYS A 12 17.96 -8.63 -7.35
C LYS A 12 19.09 -9.13 -8.25
N LYS A 13 19.55 -10.37 -8.06
CA LYS A 13 20.54 -11.01 -8.93
C LYS A 13 20.04 -11.14 -10.37
N VAL A 14 18.77 -11.49 -10.55
CA VAL A 14 18.13 -11.55 -11.88
C VAL A 14 17.92 -10.16 -12.49
N LEU A 15 17.83 -9.08 -11.71
CA LEU A 15 17.87 -7.74 -12.31
C LEU A 15 19.29 -7.30 -12.69
N PHE A 16 20.29 -7.69 -11.89
CA PHE A 16 21.68 -7.29 -12.08
C PHE A 16 22.46 -8.14 -13.10
N TYR A 17 21.82 -9.13 -13.74
CA TYR A 17 22.50 -10.10 -14.60
C TYR A 17 23.54 -10.97 -13.86
N ASP A 18 23.06 -11.86 -13.00
CA ASP A 18 23.89 -12.94 -12.45
C ASP A 18 24.01 -14.07 -13.50
N GLU A 19 25.21 -14.29 -14.04
CA GLU A 19 25.50 -15.35 -15.02
C GLU A 19 25.50 -16.74 -14.34
N SER A 20 24.30 -17.22 -13.97
CA SER A 20 24.06 -18.47 -13.26
C SER A 20 22.81 -19.20 -13.77
N GLY A 21 22.84 -20.53 -13.80
CA GLY A 21 21.73 -21.35 -14.27
C GLY A 21 21.34 -21.08 -15.73
N ILE A 22 20.05 -20.82 -15.96
CA ILE A 22 19.42 -20.67 -17.29
C ILE A 22 20.01 -19.49 -18.08
N SER A 23 20.57 -18.46 -17.43
CA SER A 23 21.19 -17.32 -18.14
C SER A 23 22.45 -17.69 -18.95
N LYS A 24 23.00 -18.90 -18.74
CA LYS A 24 24.12 -19.45 -19.54
C LYS A 24 23.68 -20.16 -20.81
N GLU A 25 22.41 -20.51 -20.92
CA GLU A 25 21.89 -21.24 -22.08
C GLU A 25 21.93 -20.35 -23.33
N LYS A 26 22.29 -20.92 -24.48
CA LYS A 26 22.60 -20.13 -25.69
C LYS A 26 21.40 -19.31 -26.17
N ASP A 27 20.21 -19.89 -26.11
CA ASP A 27 18.93 -19.29 -26.50
C ASP A 27 18.47 -18.17 -25.54
N VAL A 28 18.91 -18.22 -24.28
CA VAL A 28 18.58 -17.21 -23.26
C VAL A 28 19.61 -16.09 -23.23
N LYS A 29 20.91 -16.42 -23.33
CA LYS A 29 22.03 -15.47 -23.29
C LYS A 29 21.97 -14.43 -24.41
N GLU A 30 21.42 -14.78 -25.57
CA GLU A 30 21.19 -13.82 -26.65
C GLU A 30 20.16 -12.73 -26.28
N LYS A 31 19.12 -13.09 -25.51
CA LYS A 31 18.02 -12.19 -25.12
C LYS A 31 18.29 -11.47 -23.81
N TYR A 32 18.88 -12.15 -22.84
CA TYR A 32 19.14 -11.67 -21.49
C TYR A 32 20.65 -11.74 -21.23
N ASN A 33 21.29 -10.57 -21.28
CA ASN A 33 22.75 -10.38 -21.12
C ASN A 33 23.03 -9.09 -20.33
N GLU A 34 24.30 -8.81 -20.03
CA GLU A 34 24.73 -7.59 -19.30
C GLU A 34 24.15 -6.28 -19.86
N LYS A 35 23.84 -6.21 -21.16
CA LYS A 35 23.33 -5.00 -21.82
C LYS A 35 21.81 -4.92 -21.83
N THR A 36 21.12 -6.06 -21.82
CA THR A 36 19.66 -6.14 -21.92
C THR A 36 18.99 -6.45 -20.59
N ALA A 37 19.74 -7.00 -19.64
CA ALA A 37 19.28 -7.23 -18.28
C ALA A 37 19.11 -5.91 -17.54
N GLY A 38 18.10 -5.89 -16.68
CA GLY A 38 17.72 -4.72 -15.93
C GLY A 38 16.23 -4.71 -15.66
N GLY A 39 15.76 -3.58 -15.17
CA GLY A 39 14.37 -3.39 -14.78
C GLY A 39 14.25 -3.11 -13.29
N PHE A 40 13.01 -3.12 -12.82
CA PHE A 40 12.67 -2.95 -11.42
C PHE A 40 11.48 -3.86 -11.12
N PHE A 41 11.33 -4.22 -9.86
CA PHE A 41 10.12 -4.86 -9.38
C PHE A 41 9.62 -4.08 -8.17
N LYS A 42 8.30 -4.10 -8.00
CA LYS A 42 7.65 -3.69 -6.76
C LYS A 42 7.17 -4.95 -6.06
N TYR A 43 7.19 -4.94 -4.75
CA TYR A 43 6.54 -5.98 -3.95
C TYR A 43 5.74 -5.31 -2.84
N TYR A 44 4.70 -6.00 -2.41
CA TYR A 44 3.81 -5.56 -1.35
C TYR A 44 3.89 -6.52 -0.20
N GLU A 45 3.97 -5.99 1.02
CA GLU A 45 3.70 -6.75 2.22
C GLU A 45 2.23 -6.54 2.58
N LEU A 46 1.47 -7.62 2.59
CA LEU A 46 0.05 -7.61 2.88
C LEU A 46 -0.19 -8.18 4.28
N GLU A 47 -1.20 -7.63 4.96
CA GLU A 47 -1.66 -8.16 6.23
C GLU A 47 -2.30 -9.55 5.99
N GLN A 48 -1.87 -10.56 6.75
CA GLN A 48 -2.54 -11.86 6.72
C GLN A 48 -3.91 -11.77 7.41
N TYR A 49 -4.78 -12.73 7.12
CA TYR A 49 -6.11 -12.78 7.73
C TYR A 49 -6.02 -12.87 9.27
N GLU A 50 -5.10 -13.67 9.77
CA GLU A 50 -4.84 -13.87 11.20
C GLU A 50 -4.27 -12.60 11.84
N ASP A 51 -3.42 -11.85 11.12
CA ASP A 51 -2.90 -10.57 11.58
C ASP A 51 -4.02 -9.54 11.70
N THR A 52 -4.92 -9.54 10.72
CA THR A 52 -6.11 -8.68 10.69
C THR A 52 -6.97 -8.97 11.91
N LEU A 53 -7.31 -10.25 12.17
CA LEU A 53 -8.08 -10.65 13.34
C LEU A 53 -7.46 -10.21 14.67
N ARG A 54 -6.13 -10.26 14.79
CA ARG A 54 -5.41 -9.84 16.01
C ARG A 54 -5.42 -8.33 16.22
N LYS A 55 -5.42 -7.55 15.14
CA LYS A 55 -5.31 -6.08 15.19
C LYS A 55 -6.64 -5.37 15.10
N THR A 56 -7.68 -6.03 14.58
CA THR A 56 -8.99 -5.42 14.44
C THR A 56 -9.61 -5.11 15.78
N LYS A 57 -10.05 -3.85 15.94
CA LYS A 57 -10.79 -3.40 17.11
C LYS A 57 -12.29 -3.49 16.82
N TYR A 58 -12.98 -4.42 17.45
CA TYR A 58 -14.43 -4.48 17.31
C TYR A 58 -15.09 -3.53 18.28
N LYS A 59 -15.94 -2.65 17.76
CA LYS A 59 -16.91 -1.90 18.55
C LYS A 59 -18.26 -2.61 18.39
N ASP A 60 -19.07 -2.64 19.45
CA ASP A 60 -20.45 -3.13 19.39
C ASP A 60 -21.20 -2.43 18.25
N SER A 61 -21.43 -3.16 17.17
CA SER A 61 -22.12 -2.74 15.96
C SER A 61 -22.61 -3.98 15.22
N TYR A 62 -23.62 -3.84 14.36
CA TYR A 62 -24.10 -4.99 13.59
C TYR A 62 -23.14 -5.28 12.43
N LEU A 63 -22.78 -6.56 12.24
CA LEU A 63 -21.81 -6.99 11.23
C LEU A 63 -22.28 -6.73 9.79
N PHE A 64 -23.60 -6.69 9.55
CA PHE A 64 -24.22 -6.53 8.22
C PHE A 64 -25.13 -5.29 8.18
N GLU A 65 -24.53 -4.10 8.14
CA GLU A 65 -25.28 -2.83 8.20
C GLU A 65 -25.34 -2.12 6.85
N ASN A 66 -24.57 -2.53 5.85
CA ASN A 66 -24.66 -1.92 4.53
C ASN A 66 -25.88 -2.50 3.80
N PRO A 67 -26.98 -1.75 3.62
CA PRO A 67 -28.17 -2.27 2.96
C PRO A 67 -27.96 -2.48 1.46
N ASN A 68 -26.87 -1.91 0.91
CA ASN A 68 -26.59 -1.89 -0.52
C ASN A 68 -25.63 -3.01 -0.96
N GLU A 69 -25.12 -3.82 -0.03
CA GLU A 69 -24.18 -4.91 -0.31
C GLU A 69 -24.69 -6.23 0.26
N ASP A 70 -24.45 -7.32 -0.47
CA ASP A 70 -24.78 -8.67 -0.01
C ASP A 70 -23.95 -9.05 1.23
N PRO A 71 -24.54 -9.64 2.28
CA PRO A 71 -23.84 -9.98 3.52
C PRO A 71 -22.58 -10.82 3.35
N TYR A 72 -22.48 -11.66 2.31
CA TYR A 72 -21.32 -12.51 2.06
C TYR A 72 -20.19 -11.78 1.33
N ASN A 73 -20.49 -10.65 0.71
CA ASN A 73 -19.53 -9.80 0.01
C ASN A 73 -19.13 -8.56 0.82
N GLN A 74 -19.73 -8.35 2.00
CA GLN A 74 -19.36 -7.26 2.90
C GLN A 74 -18.01 -7.56 3.56
N TYR A 75 -17.04 -6.70 3.33
CA TYR A 75 -15.75 -6.78 4.01
C TYR A 75 -15.89 -6.26 5.45
N ILE A 76 -16.19 -7.18 6.37
CA ILE A 76 -16.50 -6.88 7.78
C ILE A 76 -15.33 -6.20 8.53
N PHE A 77 -14.09 -6.40 8.08
CA PHE A 77 -12.91 -5.78 8.72
C PHE A 77 -12.72 -4.31 8.35
N LEU A 78 -13.42 -3.79 7.34
CA LEU A 78 -13.44 -2.34 7.10
C LEU A 78 -14.06 -1.64 8.32
N LYS A 79 -14.95 -2.27 9.09
CA LYS A 79 -15.61 -1.70 10.28
C LYS A 79 -14.68 -1.45 11.48
N ASP A 80 -13.38 -1.63 11.29
CA ASP A 80 -12.34 -1.43 12.28
C ASP A 80 -12.02 0.08 12.48
N PRO A 81 -12.19 0.64 13.69
CA PRO A 81 -11.77 2.00 13.99
C PRO A 81 -10.25 2.16 14.00
N LYS A 82 -9.45 1.12 13.80
CA LYS A 82 -7.98 1.18 13.64
C LYS A 82 -7.54 2.30 12.71
N MET A 83 -8.22 2.49 11.56
CA MET A 83 -7.87 3.55 10.60
C MET A 83 -8.08 4.97 11.17
N LEU A 84 -8.92 5.14 12.20
CA LEU A 84 -9.06 6.41 12.92
C LEU A 84 -7.84 6.74 13.76
N GLU A 85 -7.02 5.76 14.15
CA GLU A 85 -5.79 6.00 14.93
C GLU A 85 -4.75 6.79 14.12
N ALA A 86 -4.80 6.67 12.80
CA ALA A 86 -3.98 7.46 11.89
C ALA A 86 -4.41 8.93 11.83
N LEU A 87 -5.60 9.28 12.31
CA LEU A 87 -6.11 10.66 12.28
C LEU A 87 -5.80 11.39 13.58
N GLU A 88 -5.02 12.47 13.48
CA GLU A 88 -4.76 13.40 14.56
C GLU A 88 -5.60 14.67 14.35
N ILE A 89 -6.63 14.85 15.19
CA ILE A 89 -7.52 16.01 15.11
C ILE A 89 -7.02 17.08 16.06
N ASN A 90 -6.59 18.22 15.51
CA ASN A 90 -6.30 19.42 16.28
C ASN A 90 -7.53 20.33 16.31
N TYR A 91 -8.36 20.16 17.36
CA TYR A 91 -9.58 20.93 17.58
C TYR A 91 -9.35 22.44 17.71
N LYS A 92 -8.16 22.90 18.13
CA LYS A 92 -7.87 24.33 18.27
C LYS A 92 -7.69 25.02 16.91
N ASN A 93 -7.14 24.30 15.95
CA ASN A 93 -6.79 24.83 14.63
C ASN A 93 -7.70 24.31 13.51
N ASN A 94 -8.71 23.48 13.83
CA ASN A 94 -9.57 22.77 12.87
C ASN A 94 -8.78 22.05 11.77
N LYS A 95 -7.61 21.49 12.12
CA LYS A 95 -6.76 20.74 11.20
C LYS A 95 -6.77 19.25 11.56
N VAL A 96 -6.93 18.42 10.54
CA VAL A 96 -6.76 16.96 10.64
C VAL A 96 -5.43 16.62 10.01
N LYS A 97 -4.54 15.98 10.78
CA LYS A 97 -3.27 15.47 10.28
C LYS A 97 -3.37 13.95 10.15
N VAL A 98 -2.91 13.43 9.02
CA VAL A 98 -2.83 11.99 8.78
C VAL A 98 -1.43 11.51 9.12
N ASN A 99 -1.34 10.52 10.00
CA ASN A 99 -0.11 9.84 10.37
C ASN A 99 -0.28 8.33 10.23
N LEU A 100 -0.07 7.82 9.02
CA LEU A 100 -0.21 6.40 8.70
C LEU A 100 0.82 5.52 9.45
N SER A 101 1.94 6.10 9.89
CA SER A 101 2.99 5.39 10.66
C SER A 101 2.49 4.78 11.96
N LYS A 102 1.33 5.25 12.48
CA LYS A 102 0.67 4.67 13.65
C LYS A 102 0.01 3.32 13.38
N LEU A 103 -0.34 3.05 12.12
CA LEU A 103 -0.94 1.78 11.70
C LEU A 103 0.15 0.74 11.45
N TYR A 104 1.11 1.11 10.60
CA TYR A 104 2.25 0.28 10.22
C TYR A 104 3.49 1.14 10.03
N GLN A 105 4.65 0.55 10.32
CA GLN A 105 5.92 1.17 10.00
C GLN A 105 6.18 1.10 8.49
N ASN A 106 6.87 2.10 7.96
CA ASN A 106 7.36 2.13 6.57
C ASN A 106 6.27 2.00 5.48
N ILE A 107 5.08 2.55 5.70
CA ILE A 107 4.04 2.62 4.66
C ILE A 107 4.53 3.49 3.50
N ASP A 108 4.48 2.92 2.29
CA ASP A 108 4.73 3.65 1.05
C ASP A 108 3.49 4.48 0.68
N ILE A 109 3.52 5.76 1.05
CA ILE A 109 2.41 6.70 0.79
C ILE A 109 2.18 6.90 -0.72
N PRO A 110 3.21 7.17 -1.55
CA PRO A 110 3.05 7.25 -3.00
C PRO A 110 2.33 6.04 -3.60
N GLU A 111 2.79 4.83 -3.28
CA GLU A 111 2.19 3.61 -3.84
C GLU A 111 0.77 3.38 -3.31
N THR A 112 0.52 3.71 -2.03
CA THR A 112 -0.83 3.67 -1.45
C THR A 112 -1.79 4.58 -2.22
N LEU A 113 -1.36 5.81 -2.55
CA LEU A 113 -2.18 6.74 -3.33
C LEU A 113 -2.37 6.28 -4.77
N SER A 114 -1.35 5.68 -5.39
CA SER A 114 -1.44 5.07 -6.72
C SER A 114 -2.52 3.99 -6.76
N ASN A 115 -2.51 3.08 -5.78
CA ASN A 115 -3.49 2.01 -5.66
C ASN A 115 -4.90 2.54 -5.34
N LEU A 116 -5.00 3.54 -4.47
CA LEU A 116 -6.29 4.11 -4.07
C LEU A 116 -6.97 4.90 -5.19
N LEU A 117 -6.20 5.68 -5.95
CA LEU A 117 -6.71 6.53 -7.03
C LEU A 117 -6.75 5.79 -8.37
N GLY A 118 -6.09 4.64 -8.48
CA GLY A 118 -5.92 3.91 -9.75
C GLY A 118 -5.03 4.66 -10.75
N LYS A 119 -4.09 5.47 -10.26
CA LYS A 119 -3.26 6.36 -11.08
C LYS A 119 -1.80 5.91 -11.08
N TRP A 120 -1.18 5.92 -12.24
CA TRP A 120 0.24 5.61 -12.39
C TRP A 120 1.10 6.76 -11.88
N ILE A 121 2.12 6.43 -11.10
CA ILE A 121 3.08 7.39 -10.58
C ILE A 121 4.06 7.76 -11.69
N LYS A 122 4.17 9.05 -11.97
CA LYS A 122 5.15 9.62 -12.90
C LYS A 122 6.44 10.00 -12.20
N LYS A 123 6.35 10.59 -11.00
CA LYS A 123 7.53 11.02 -10.23
C LYS A 123 7.25 11.02 -8.73
N ILE A 124 8.24 10.57 -7.94
CA ILE A 124 8.22 10.65 -6.48
C ILE A 124 9.31 11.63 -6.04
N THR A 125 8.99 12.52 -5.10
CA THR A 125 9.93 13.43 -4.45
C THR A 125 9.83 13.28 -2.93
N ALA A 126 10.70 13.96 -2.18
CA ALA A 126 10.67 13.94 -0.72
C ALA A 126 9.42 14.60 -0.12
N ASP A 127 8.74 15.47 -0.87
CA ASP A 127 7.61 16.27 -0.40
C ASP A 127 6.30 15.90 -1.06
N TYR A 128 6.32 15.49 -2.33
CA TYR A 128 5.11 15.22 -3.12
C TYR A 128 5.29 14.06 -4.12
N VAL A 129 4.16 13.50 -4.55
CA VAL A 129 4.05 12.56 -5.68
C VAL A 129 3.34 13.23 -6.85
N GLU A 130 3.82 13.01 -8.07
CA GLU A 130 3.19 13.43 -9.34
C GLU A 130 2.71 12.20 -10.10
N PHE A 131 1.44 12.22 -10.53
CA PHE A 131 0.82 11.18 -11.35
C PHE A 131 0.91 11.51 -12.85
N GLU A 132 0.65 10.52 -13.70
CA GLU A 132 0.71 10.67 -15.17
C GLU A 132 -0.28 11.72 -15.73
N ASP A 133 -1.39 11.96 -15.05
CA ASP A 133 -2.36 13.00 -15.40
C ASP A 133 -1.95 14.42 -14.98
N GLY A 134 -0.77 14.55 -14.35
CA GLY A 134 -0.21 15.82 -13.88
C GLY A 134 -0.69 16.23 -12.48
N GLU A 135 -1.55 15.44 -11.83
CA GLU A 135 -1.95 15.72 -10.44
C GLU A 135 -0.74 15.57 -9.50
N ARG A 136 -0.62 16.49 -8.54
CA ARG A 136 0.43 16.49 -7.52
C ARG A 136 -0.18 16.45 -6.13
N ILE A 137 0.27 15.49 -5.32
CA ILE A 137 -0.22 15.30 -3.94
C ILE A 137 0.94 15.40 -2.96
N ASP A 138 0.78 16.24 -1.94
CA ASP A 138 1.73 16.40 -0.83
C ASP A 138 1.71 15.14 0.07
N ILE A 139 2.89 14.56 0.28
CA ILE A 139 3.09 13.34 1.07
C ILE A 139 3.27 13.67 2.56
N LYS A 140 3.81 14.85 2.89
CA LYS A 140 4.05 15.29 4.27
C LYS A 140 2.78 15.80 4.94
N ASN A 141 1.93 16.48 4.19
CA ASN A 141 0.66 17.05 4.64
C ASN A 141 -0.51 16.48 3.83
N LEU A 142 -0.72 15.18 3.96
CA LEU A 142 -1.76 14.46 3.22
C LEU A 142 -3.17 14.96 3.59
N ASP A 143 -3.98 15.27 2.57
CA ASP A 143 -5.39 15.61 2.77
C ASP A 143 -6.17 14.38 3.24
N CYS A 144 -6.86 14.50 4.38
CA CYS A 144 -7.68 13.42 4.93
C CYS A 144 -8.83 13.02 4.00
N LYS A 145 -9.25 13.88 3.07
CA LYS A 145 -10.27 13.55 2.07
C LYS A 145 -9.81 12.44 1.13
N LEU A 146 -8.52 12.37 0.80
CA LEU A 146 -7.97 11.36 -0.09
C LEU A 146 -8.03 9.98 0.55
N ILE A 147 -7.69 9.87 1.84
CA ILE A 147 -7.72 8.60 2.58
C ILE A 147 -9.10 8.26 3.14
N LYS A 148 -10.09 9.13 2.97
CA LYS A 148 -11.45 8.94 3.48
C LYS A 148 -12.07 7.58 3.09
N PRO A 149 -11.88 7.05 1.86
CA PRO A 149 -12.39 5.72 1.49
C PRO A 149 -11.75 4.57 2.28
N LEU A 150 -10.54 4.78 2.80
CA LEU A 150 -9.83 3.80 3.63
C LEU A 150 -10.29 3.81 5.09
N ILE A 151 -11.10 4.81 5.50
CA ILE A 151 -11.56 4.98 6.88
C ILE A 151 -13.01 4.53 6.99
N TRP A 152 -13.29 3.70 7.99
CA TRP A 152 -14.66 3.44 8.38
C TRP A 152 -15.26 4.55 9.22
N TRP A 153 -16.33 5.11 8.69
CA TRP A 153 -17.14 6.10 9.36
C TRP A 153 -18.32 5.39 10.01
N CYS A 154 -18.21 5.06 11.30
CA CYS A 154 -19.39 4.68 12.07
C CYS A 154 -20.40 5.83 11.99
N ARG A 155 -21.48 5.67 11.20
CA ARG A 155 -22.64 6.55 11.28
C ARG A 155 -23.22 6.37 12.68
N LYS A 156 -23.10 7.39 13.53
CA LYS A 156 -23.96 7.47 14.71
C LYS A 156 -25.38 7.67 14.18
N LYS A 157 -26.25 6.69 14.42
CA LYS A 157 -27.70 6.92 14.41
C LYS A 157 -28.05 7.87 15.55
#